data_AF-A0A918IFK5-F1
#
_entry.id   AF-A0A918IFK5-F1
#
_cell.length_a   1.000
_cell.length_b   1.000
_cell.length_c   1.000
_cell.angle_alpha   90.00
_cell.angle_beta   90.00
_cell.angle_gamma   90.00
#
_symmetry.space_group_name_H-M   'P 1'
#
loop_
_entity.id
_entity.type
_entity.pdbx_description
1 polymer ?
#
loop_
_entity_poly.entity_id
_entity_poly.type
_entity_poly.pdbx_seq_one_letter_code
_entity_poly.pdbx_strand_id
1 'polypeptide(L)'
;MGGDPPSPLGVYTHSDAGSLLPGPGSKLPCHRSRGFHPPGTGFEGEPLAGAFDHVIAVDHHREPGTSPLDRTQPLGPSRGGGVWLHVVMGYAERPAG
;
A
#
# COMPACT_ATOMS: atom_id res chain seq x y z
N MET A 1 -2.31 -26.58 -11.46
CA MET A 1 -2.44 -25.14 -11.75
C MET A 1 -3.12 -24.50 -10.56
N GLY A 2 -2.43 -23.63 -9.83
CA GLY A 2 -3.06 -22.73 -8.86
C GLY A 2 -3.18 -21.38 -9.53
N GLY A 3 -4.39 -20.96 -9.87
CA GLY A 3 -4.64 -19.58 -10.32
C GLY A 3 -4.59 -18.64 -9.13
N ASP A 4 -4.42 -17.35 -9.39
CA ASP A 4 -4.55 -16.33 -8.34
C ASP A 4 -5.93 -16.41 -7.68
N PRO A 5 -6.00 -16.23 -6.35
CA PRO A 5 -7.29 -16.11 -5.68
C PRO A 5 -8.05 -14.92 -6.26
N PRO A 6 -9.39 -15.00 -6.34
CA PRO A 6 -10.20 -13.90 -6.82
C PRO A 6 -9.98 -12.67 -5.94
N SER A 7 -10.03 -11.48 -6.56
CA SER A 7 -9.97 -10.22 -5.83
C SER A 7 -11.06 -10.14 -4.76
N PRO A 8 -10.79 -9.50 -3.61
CA PRO A 8 -11.79 -9.36 -2.56
C PRO A 8 -12.95 -8.46 -3.01
N LEU A 9 -14.18 -8.92 -2.75
CA LEU A 9 -15.42 -8.18 -3.03
C LEU A 9 -16.09 -7.81 -1.72
N GLY A 10 -16.43 -6.53 -1.55
CA GLY A 10 -17.11 -6.04 -0.36
C GLY A 10 -16.93 -4.54 -0.15
N VAL A 11 -17.48 -4.06 0.96
CA VAL A 11 -17.27 -2.69 1.44
C VAL A 11 -16.27 -2.77 2.59
N TYR A 12 -15.18 -2.01 2.48
CA TYR A 12 -14.11 -1.97 3.46
C TYR A 12 -13.87 -0.53 3.90
N THR A 13 -13.58 -0.36 5.19
CA THR A 13 -13.14 0.92 5.73
C THR A 13 -11.66 1.16 5.43
N HIS A 14 -11.22 2.39 5.69
CA HIS A 14 -9.81 2.77 5.66
C HIS A 14 -9.50 3.38 7.01
N SER A 15 -8.64 2.74 7.78
CA SER A 15 -8.31 3.15 9.15
C SER A 15 -6.93 3.79 9.28
N ASP A 16 -6.06 3.59 8.29
CA ASP A 16 -4.65 3.96 8.38
C ASP A 16 -4.02 4.29 7.02
N ALA A 17 -2.89 4.99 7.02
CA ALA A 17 -2.14 5.39 5.86
C ALA A 17 -0.62 5.26 6.10
N GLY A 18 0.13 5.18 5.01
CA GLY A 18 1.58 5.08 5.03
C GLY A 18 2.23 6.05 4.07
N SER A 19 3.43 6.52 4.40
CA SER A 19 4.17 7.37 3.48
C SER A 19 5.68 7.26 3.60
N LEU A 20 6.36 7.39 2.47
CA LEU A 20 7.80 7.66 2.44
C LEU A 20 8.05 9.17 2.69
N LEU A 21 7.24 10.00 2.04
CA LEU A 21 7.34 11.45 2.08
C LEU A 21 6.40 12.06 3.13
N PRO A 22 6.67 13.27 3.62
CA PRO A 22 5.70 14.02 4.40
C PRO A 22 4.37 14.12 3.66
N GLY A 23 3.28 13.73 4.31
CA GLY A 23 1.96 13.75 3.69
C GLY A 23 1.43 15.19 3.51
N PRO A 24 0.52 15.42 2.54
CA PRO A 24 -0.07 16.74 2.29
C PRO A 24 -1.12 17.17 3.34
N GLY A 25 -1.22 16.48 4.49
CA GLY A 25 -2.26 16.69 5.51
C GLY A 25 -3.41 15.70 5.45
N SER A 26 -3.11 14.39 5.40
CA SER A 26 -4.13 13.33 5.51
C SER A 26 -4.91 13.43 6.82
N LYS A 27 -6.21 13.11 6.77
CA LYS A 27 -7.06 12.97 7.97
C LYS A 27 -6.94 11.59 8.63
N LEU A 28 -6.41 10.60 7.90
CA LEU A 28 -6.10 9.29 8.47
C LEU A 28 -4.80 9.37 9.27
N PRO A 29 -4.64 8.58 10.34
CA PRO A 29 -3.33 8.29 10.92
C PRO A 29 -2.36 7.90 9.80
N CYS A 30 -1.14 8.42 9.85
CA CYS A 30 -0.15 8.19 8.79
C CYS A 30 1.19 7.77 9.38
N HIS A 31 1.63 6.58 9.01
CA HIS A 31 2.92 6.03 9.40
C HIS A 31 3.99 6.41 8.38
N ARG A 32 4.97 7.21 8.81
CA ARG A 32 6.09 7.58 7.96
C ARG A 32 7.26 6.61 8.12
N SER A 33 7.73 5.98 7.04
CA SER A 33 8.82 5.00 7.09
C SER A 33 9.56 4.87 5.76
N ARG A 34 10.85 4.53 5.82
CA ARG A 34 11.63 4.12 4.63
C ARG A 34 11.15 2.80 4.03
N GLY A 35 10.36 2.01 4.78
CA GLY A 35 9.76 0.76 4.29
C GLY A 35 8.73 0.96 3.17
N PHE A 36 8.25 2.19 2.95
CA PHE A 36 7.39 2.56 1.83
C PHE A 36 8.18 2.85 0.54
N HIS A 37 9.39 2.33 0.42
CA HIS A 37 10.19 2.38 -0.80
C HIS A 37 10.47 0.95 -1.27
N PRO A 38 9.74 0.43 -2.27
CA PRO A 38 10.00 -0.90 -2.77
C PRO A 38 11.36 -0.95 -3.49
N PRO A 39 12.11 -2.05 -3.38
CA PRO A 39 13.23 -2.31 -4.27
C PRO A 39 12.71 -2.75 -5.66
N GLY A 40 13.40 -2.36 -6.73
CA GLY A 40 13.20 -2.91 -8.08
C GLY A 40 12.24 -2.15 -9.00
N THR A 41 11.82 -2.83 -10.07
CA THR A 41 10.94 -2.34 -11.12
C THR A 41 9.58 -3.05 -11.08
N GLY A 42 8.57 -2.43 -11.68
CA GLY A 42 7.25 -3.01 -11.86
C GLY A 42 7.25 -4.11 -12.92
N PHE A 43 6.05 -4.60 -13.22
CA PHE A 43 5.87 -5.81 -14.04
C PHE A 43 6.35 -5.60 -15.48
N GLU A 44 6.13 -4.41 -16.06
CA GLU A 44 6.59 -4.05 -17.41
C GLU A 44 8.00 -3.42 -17.39
N GLY A 45 8.71 -3.48 -16.25
CA GLY A 45 10.06 -2.93 -16.09
C GLY A 45 10.12 -1.45 -15.72
N GLU A 46 8.98 -0.80 -15.48
CA GLU A 46 8.87 0.59 -15.05
C GLU A 46 9.48 0.82 -13.66
N PRO A 47 10.11 1.98 -13.38
CA PRO A 47 10.57 2.31 -12.04
C PRO A 47 9.42 2.36 -11.04
N LEU A 48 9.57 1.72 -9.87
CA LEU A 48 8.61 1.86 -8.76
C LEU A 48 8.88 3.09 -7.89
N ALA A 49 9.89 3.88 -8.22
CA ALA A 49 10.22 5.10 -7.51
C ALA A 49 8.99 6.04 -7.48
N GLY A 50 8.57 6.41 -6.28
CA GLY A 50 7.42 7.28 -6.07
C GLY A 50 6.05 6.60 -6.04
N ALA A 51 5.92 5.36 -6.51
CA ALA A 51 4.64 4.64 -6.50
C ALA A 51 4.09 4.40 -5.08
N PHE A 52 4.95 4.40 -4.07
CA PHE A 52 4.58 4.14 -2.68
C PHE A 52 4.83 5.36 -1.77
N ASP A 53 5.03 6.54 -2.35
CA ASP A 53 5.28 7.76 -1.58
C ASP A 53 4.14 8.06 -0.61
N HIS A 54 2.89 7.75 -1.00
CA HIS A 54 1.70 7.80 -0.17
C HIS A 54 0.78 6.61 -0.47
N VAL A 55 0.37 5.89 0.57
CA VAL A 55 -0.52 4.74 0.47
C VAL A 55 -1.66 4.81 1.48
N ILE A 56 -2.83 4.32 1.10
CA ILE A 56 -3.98 4.14 1.99
C ILE A 56 -4.19 2.64 2.22
N ALA A 57 -4.38 2.25 3.46
CA ALA A 57 -4.74 0.89 3.83
C ALA A 57 -6.22 0.62 3.60
N VAL A 58 -6.54 -0.44 2.84
CA VAL A 58 -7.89 -1.03 2.85
C VAL A 58 -7.97 -2.01 4.02
N ASP A 59 -9.03 -1.95 4.82
CA ASP A 59 -9.27 -2.85 5.96
C ASP A 59 -9.73 -4.25 5.52
N HIS A 60 -9.02 -4.84 4.56
CA HIS A 60 -9.14 -6.21 4.11
C HIS A 60 -7.97 -7.05 4.66
N HIS A 61 -8.31 -8.13 5.37
CA HIS A 61 -7.34 -9.12 5.86
C HIS A 61 -6.16 -8.51 6.63
N ARG A 62 -6.47 -7.58 7.53
CA ARG A 62 -5.53 -6.89 8.39
C ARG A 62 -6.19 -6.48 9.70
N GLU A 63 -5.40 -6.07 10.68
CA GLU A 63 -5.90 -5.37 11.87
C GLU A 63 -6.10 -3.87 11.54
N PRO A 64 -7.31 -3.30 11.74
CA PRO A 64 -7.54 -1.87 11.53
C PRO A 64 -6.73 -1.01 12.51
N GLY A 65 -6.29 0.16 12.05
CA GLY A 65 -5.53 1.13 12.85
C GLY A 65 -4.05 0.77 13.05
N THR A 66 -3.55 -0.23 12.32
CA THR A 66 -2.12 -0.58 12.29
C THR A 66 -1.46 -0.01 11.03
N SER A 67 -0.14 0.11 11.03
CA SER A 67 0.61 0.57 9.85
C SER A 67 0.31 -0.30 8.62
N PRO A 68 0.30 0.21 7.38
CA PRO A 68 0.19 -0.66 6.21
C PRO A 68 1.33 -1.66 6.10
N LEU A 69 2.50 -1.38 6.68
CA LEU A 69 3.64 -2.30 6.74
C LEU A 69 3.42 -3.49 7.68
N ASP A 70 2.37 -3.48 8.50
CA ASP A 70 1.99 -4.64 9.30
C ASP A 70 1.47 -5.75 8.36
N ARG A 71 2.09 -6.93 8.47
CA ARG A 71 1.80 -8.09 7.63
C ARG A 71 0.93 -9.13 8.32
N THR A 72 0.30 -8.78 9.44
CA THR A 72 -0.61 -9.66 10.18
C THR A 72 -1.78 -10.07 9.30
N GLN A 73 -2.03 -11.38 9.25
CA GLN A 73 -3.02 -12.03 8.38
C GLN A 73 -4.07 -12.75 9.24
N PRO A 74 -5.07 -12.03 9.79
CA PRO A 74 -6.00 -12.58 10.78
C PRO A 74 -6.97 -13.62 10.22
N LEU A 75 -7.12 -13.72 8.89
CA LEU A 75 -8.03 -14.65 8.22
C LEU A 75 -7.27 -15.85 7.60
N GLY A 76 -5.98 -15.97 7.89
CA GLY A 76 -5.12 -17.06 7.42
C GLY A 76 -4.56 -16.86 6.00
N PRO A 77 -3.53 -17.65 5.62
CA PRO A 77 -2.73 -17.42 4.42
C PRO A 77 -3.50 -17.62 3.11
N SER A 78 -4.58 -18.41 3.12
CA SER A 78 -5.41 -18.67 1.94
C SER A 78 -6.24 -17.48 1.49
N ARG A 79 -6.35 -16.42 2.32
CA ARG A 79 -7.13 -15.22 2.00
C ARG A 79 -6.35 -14.19 1.16
N GLY A 80 -5.07 -14.42 0.89
CA GLY A 80 -4.18 -13.47 0.22
C GLY A 80 -3.60 -12.44 1.18
N GLY A 81 -2.92 -11.41 0.69
CA GLY A 81 -2.35 -10.34 1.52
C GLY A 81 -3.36 -9.22 1.85
N GLY A 82 -2.88 -8.22 2.59
CA GLY A 82 -3.56 -6.93 2.71
C GLY A 82 -3.54 -6.16 1.38
N VAL A 83 -4.44 -5.19 1.23
CA VAL A 83 -4.58 -4.38 0.01
C VAL A 83 -4.23 -2.93 0.31
N TRP A 84 -3.39 -2.32 -0.53
CA TRP A 84 -3.04 -0.90 -0.44
C TRP A 84 -3.49 -0.18 -1.72
N LEU A 85 -3.84 1.10 -1.56
CA LEU A 85 -4.04 2.01 -2.67
C LEU A 85 -2.85 2.97 -2.74
N HIS A 86 -2.12 2.93 -3.85
CA HIS A 86 -1.07 3.89 -4.18
C HIS A 86 -1.70 5.16 -4.73
N VAL A 87 -1.55 6.28 -4.02
CA VAL A 87 -2.11 7.57 -4.47
C VAL A 87 -1.05 8.32 -5.25
N VAL A 88 -1.21 8.36 -6.57
CA VAL A 88 -0.37 9.20 -7.43
C VAL A 88 -0.91 10.63 -7.45
N MET A 89 -0.10 11.57 -6.96
CA MET A 89 -0.32 12.99 -7.23
C MET A 89 0.37 13.30 -8.56
N GLY A 90 -0.31 14.03 -9.46
CA GLY A 90 0.05 14.18 -10.88
C GLY A 90 1.54 14.41 -11.16
N TYR A 91 1.98 13.91 -12.33
CA TYR A 91 3.35 13.89 -12.84
C TYR A 91 4.21 15.08 -12.36
N ALA A 92 4.97 14.86 -11.29
CA ALA A 92 6.21 15.55 -11.09
C ALA A 92 7.26 14.46 -11.18
N GLU A 93 7.90 14.36 -12.34
CA GLU A 93 8.99 13.42 -12.55
C GLU A 93 10.00 13.65 -11.44
N ARG A 94 10.14 12.68 -10.54
CA ARG A 94 11.30 12.66 -9.64
C ARG A 94 12.46 12.30 -10.55
N PRO A 95 13.51 13.15 -10.67
CA PRO A 95 14.68 12.75 -11.42
C PRO A 95 15.20 11.46 -10.81
N ALA A 96 15.46 10.47 -11.66
CA ALA A 96 16.15 9.25 -11.25
C ALA A 96 17.48 9.69 -10.62
N GLY A 97 17.60 9.47 -9.32
CA GLY A 97 18.84 9.66 -8.58
C GLY A 97 19.74 8.46 -8.72
#